data_AF-A0A480Q410-F1
#
_entry.id   AF-A0A480Q410-F1
#
_cell.length_a   1.000
_cell.length_b   1.000
_cell.length_c   1.000
_cell.angle_alpha   90.00
_cell.angle_beta   90.00
_cell.angle_gamma   90.00
#
_symmetry.space_group_name_H-M   'P 1'
#
loop_
_entity.id
_entity.type
_entity.pdbx_description
1 polymer ?
#
loop_
_entity_poly.entity_id
_entity_poly.type
_entity_poly.pdbx_seq_one_letter_code
_entity_poly.pdbx_strand_id
1 'polypeptide(L)'
;MAASMFYSRLLAAATLRNHRPRTALQTAAQVLGSSGLFNNHGLQIQQQQQRNLSLHEYMSMELLQEAGVSIPKGHVAKSPDEAYAIAKKLGSKDVVIKAQVLAGGRGKGTFESGLKGGVKIVFSPEEAKAVSSQMIGKKLFTKQTGEKGRICNQVLVCERRYPRREYYFAITMERSFQGPVLIGSSQGGVNIEDVAAETPEAIVKEPIDIVEGIKKEQAVRFLGWDQIEAVAAILHHSRRNAGSELRL
;
A
#
# COMPACT_ATOMS: atom_id res chain seq x y z
N MET A 1 -29.97 18.01 48.65
CA MET A 1 -28.94 18.40 49.66
C MET A 1 -27.74 18.98 48.91
N ALA A 2 -27.14 20.07 49.42
CA ALA A 2 -25.88 20.76 49.05
C ALA A 2 -25.34 20.61 47.60
N ALA A 3 -25.30 21.66 46.75
CA ALA A 3 -24.40 22.84 46.78
C ALA A 3 -22.91 22.49 46.53
N SER A 4 -22.10 23.07 45.63
CA SER A 4 -22.07 24.26 44.74
C SER A 4 -20.74 25.01 45.02
N MET A 5 -20.03 25.46 43.96
CA MET A 5 -18.98 26.53 43.86
C MET A 5 -18.08 26.20 42.64
N PHE A 6 -18.29 26.71 41.42
CA PHE A 6 -18.01 28.06 40.87
C PHE A 6 -16.53 28.49 40.78
N TYR A 7 -16.01 28.59 39.55
CA TYR A 7 -15.43 29.80 38.89
C TYR A 7 -15.13 29.42 37.40
N SER A 8 -15.69 30.00 36.31
CA SER A 8 -15.49 31.34 35.68
C SER A 8 -14.03 31.79 35.61
N ARG A 9 -13.40 32.32 34.52
CA ARG A 9 -13.73 32.75 33.12
C ARG A 9 -12.38 32.67 32.32
N LEU A 10 -12.18 32.97 31.03
CA LEU A 10 -12.91 33.64 29.93
C LEU A 10 -12.53 32.99 28.56
N LEU A 11 -12.75 33.67 27.43
CA LEU A 11 -12.28 33.37 26.06
C LEU A 11 -11.21 34.37 25.60
N ALA A 12 -10.35 33.98 24.65
CA ALA A 12 -9.92 34.84 23.54
C ALA A 12 -9.32 33.99 22.40
N ALA A 13 -9.72 34.26 21.16
CA ALA A 13 -9.14 33.68 19.94
C ALA A 13 -8.38 34.76 19.16
N ALA A 14 -7.25 34.40 18.55
CA ALA A 14 -6.56 35.28 17.60
C ALA A 14 -5.80 34.44 16.55
N THR A 15 -6.27 34.52 15.30
CA THR A 15 -5.56 34.01 14.12
C THR A 15 -4.47 34.98 13.69
N LEU A 16 -3.21 34.57 13.65
CA LEU A 16 -2.17 35.27 12.90
C LEU A 16 -1.27 34.32 12.11
N ARG A 17 -1.10 34.66 10.83
CA ARG A 17 -0.06 34.13 9.94
C ARG A 17 1.28 34.76 10.33
N ASN A 18 2.38 34.01 10.21
CA ASN A 18 3.72 34.54 9.91
C ASN A 18 4.50 33.37 9.27
N HIS A 19 4.91 33.42 8.00
CA HIS A 19 5.97 34.24 7.41
C HIS A 19 7.31 34.18 8.15
N ARG A 20 8.34 33.69 7.43
CA ARG A 20 9.75 33.71 7.82
C ARG A 20 10.26 35.15 7.93
N PRO A 21 11.37 35.34 8.66
CA PRO A 21 12.54 35.92 7.99
C PRO A 21 13.80 35.05 8.10
N ARG A 22 14.69 35.23 7.13
CA ARG A 22 16.09 34.77 7.15
C ARG A 22 16.98 35.86 7.77
N THR A 23 18.26 35.53 7.96
CA THR A 23 19.41 36.43 8.18
C THR A 23 19.42 37.30 9.44
N ALA A 24 20.25 36.89 10.42
CA ALA A 24 21.33 37.72 10.97
C ALA A 24 22.32 36.81 11.74
N LEU A 25 23.46 36.50 11.14
CA LEU A 25 24.60 35.87 11.83
C LEU A 25 25.75 36.89 11.81
N GLN A 26 25.96 37.57 12.93
CA GLN A 26 27.14 38.41 13.15
C GLN A 26 27.74 38.09 14.53
N THR A 27 28.91 37.46 14.46
CA THR A 27 30.10 37.71 15.31
C THR A 27 29.89 38.20 16.75
N ALA A 28 30.19 37.33 17.70
CA ALA A 28 30.97 37.68 18.88
C ALA A 28 31.91 36.52 19.23
N ALA A 29 33.22 36.76 19.20
CA ALA A 29 34.24 35.78 19.58
C ALA A 29 35.26 36.45 20.52
N GLN A 30 35.24 36.06 21.79
CA GLN A 30 36.31 36.24 22.79
C GLN A 30 35.96 35.32 23.98
N VAL A 31 36.56 34.13 24.04
CA VAL A 31 37.79 33.84 24.83
C VAL A 31 37.55 33.91 26.34
N LEU A 32 37.48 32.74 26.99
CA LEU A 32 38.35 32.34 28.10
C LEU A 32 38.23 30.82 28.31
N GLY A 33 39.26 30.19 28.87
CA GLY A 33 39.48 28.75 28.69
C GLY A 33 38.84 27.83 29.73
N SER A 34 38.44 26.63 29.27
CA SER A 34 38.65 25.38 30.00
C SER A 34 38.56 24.19 29.04
N SER A 35 39.40 23.18 29.29
CA SER A 35 39.60 22.02 28.43
C SER A 35 38.66 20.87 28.77
N GLY A 36 38.01 20.29 27.75
CA GLY A 36 37.52 18.92 27.78
C GLY A 36 36.00 18.72 27.65
N LEU A 37 35.64 17.76 26.79
CA LEU A 37 34.37 17.00 26.83
C LEU A 37 33.06 17.73 26.50
N PHE A 38 33.03 18.48 25.39
CA PHE A 38 31.77 18.59 24.64
C PHE A 38 31.57 17.33 23.80
N ASN A 39 30.85 16.37 24.38
CA ASN A 39 30.42 15.17 23.68
C ASN A 39 29.44 15.56 22.56
N ASN A 40 29.95 15.67 21.34
CA ASN A 40 29.18 16.13 20.19
C ASN A 40 28.27 15.00 19.69
N HIS A 41 27.22 14.70 20.48
CA HIS A 41 26.06 13.96 20.02
C HIS A 41 25.33 14.78 18.97
N GLY A 42 25.91 14.80 17.76
CA GLY A 42 25.22 15.24 16.58
C GLY A 42 23.93 14.44 16.48
N LEU A 43 22.81 15.14 16.68
CA LEU A 43 21.48 14.62 16.39
C LEU A 43 21.45 14.32 14.90
N GLN A 44 21.84 13.10 14.53
CA GLN A 44 21.54 12.55 13.22
C GLN A 44 20.02 12.46 13.14
N ILE A 45 19.42 13.51 12.59
CA ILE A 45 18.05 13.49 12.11
C ILE A 45 18.06 12.47 10.98
N GLN A 46 17.83 11.20 11.31
CA GLN A 46 17.58 10.16 10.32
C GLN A 46 16.32 10.59 9.57
N GLN A 47 16.53 11.21 8.40
CA GLN A 47 15.47 11.75 7.58
C GLN A 47 14.68 10.56 7.03
N GLN A 48 13.65 10.16 7.77
CA GLN A 48 12.87 8.98 7.47
C GLN A 48 12.20 9.17 6.11
N GLN A 49 12.44 8.23 5.19
CA GLN A 49 11.92 8.27 3.82
C GLN A 49 10.41 8.54 3.82
N GLN A 50 10.00 9.73 3.37
CA GLN A 50 8.60 10.08 3.21
C GLN A 50 8.05 9.42 1.94
N ARG A 51 7.03 8.58 2.09
CA ARG A 51 6.33 7.92 0.97
C ARG A 51 5.10 8.75 0.60
N ASN A 52 5.29 9.68 -0.34
CA ASN A 52 4.25 10.60 -0.78
C ASN A 52 3.32 10.02 -1.87
N LEU A 53 3.60 8.81 -2.35
CA LEU A 53 2.82 8.12 -3.36
C LEU A 53 2.01 6.97 -2.74
N SER A 54 0.74 6.85 -3.12
CA SER A 54 -0.11 5.71 -2.81
C SER A 54 -1.08 5.50 -3.97
N LEU A 55 -0.91 4.39 -4.68
CA LEU A 55 -1.71 4.02 -5.83
C LEU A 55 -2.89 3.14 -5.42
N HIS A 56 -4.01 3.29 -6.14
CA HIS A 56 -5.11 2.34 -6.04
C HIS A 56 -4.75 1.02 -6.75
N GLU A 57 -5.41 -0.08 -6.38
CA GLU A 57 -5.12 -1.42 -6.91
C GLU A 57 -5.16 -1.46 -8.44
N TYR A 58 -6.14 -0.79 -9.07
CA TYR A 58 -6.24 -0.75 -10.53
C TYR A 58 -5.03 -0.07 -11.20
N MET A 59 -4.54 1.05 -10.66
CA MET A 59 -3.35 1.75 -11.17
C MET A 59 -2.10 0.87 -11.06
N SER A 60 -1.95 0.18 -9.93
CA SER A 60 -0.85 -0.77 -9.74
C SER A 60 -0.96 -1.96 -10.70
N MET A 61 -2.17 -2.43 -11.00
CA MET A 61 -2.41 -3.50 -11.97
C MET A 61 -2.08 -3.04 -13.40
N GLU A 62 -2.43 -1.82 -13.79
CA GLU A 62 -2.07 -1.21 -15.09
C GLU A 62 -0.54 -1.17 -15.27
N LEU A 63 0.21 -0.65 -14.29
CA LEU A 63 1.68 -0.64 -14.31
C LEU A 63 2.30 -2.05 -14.39
N LEU A 64 1.71 -3.03 -13.69
CA LEU A 64 2.13 -4.43 -13.77
C LEU A 64 1.86 -5.00 -15.17
N GLN A 65 0.72 -4.67 -15.78
CA GLN A 65 0.38 -5.11 -17.14
C GLN A 65 1.33 -4.51 -18.19
N GLU A 66 1.68 -3.23 -18.08
CA GLU A 66 2.69 -2.56 -18.92
C GLU A 66 4.08 -3.21 -18.79
N ALA A 67 4.43 -3.66 -17.58
CA ALA A 67 5.64 -4.43 -17.32
C ALA A 67 5.58 -5.89 -17.87
N GLY A 68 4.46 -6.31 -18.45
CA GLY A 68 4.26 -7.65 -19.03
C GLY A 68 3.74 -8.71 -18.04
N VAL A 69 3.31 -8.30 -16.84
CA VAL A 69 2.79 -9.21 -15.80
C VAL A 69 1.34 -9.56 -16.11
N SER A 70 1.02 -10.86 -16.06
CA SER A 70 -0.36 -11.33 -16.24
C SER A 70 -1.25 -10.91 -15.07
N ILE A 71 -2.23 -10.05 -15.35
CA ILE A 71 -3.24 -9.60 -14.38
C ILE A 71 -4.65 -10.13 -14.75
N PRO A 72 -5.57 -10.30 -13.78
CA PRO A 72 -6.97 -10.51 -14.08
C PRO A 72 -7.56 -9.30 -14.83
N LYS A 73 -8.32 -9.56 -15.91
CA LYS A 73 -9.03 -8.50 -16.65
C LYS A 73 -10.05 -7.82 -15.75
N GLY A 74 -10.09 -6.49 -15.78
CA GLY A 74 -11.08 -5.72 -15.03
C GLY A 74 -11.07 -4.24 -15.41
N HIS A 75 -12.11 -3.54 -14.99
CA HIS A 75 -12.27 -2.11 -15.22
C HIS A 75 -12.84 -1.43 -13.96
N VAL A 76 -12.53 -0.13 -13.79
CA VAL A 76 -13.04 0.66 -12.68
C VAL A 76 -14.45 1.17 -12.98
N ALA A 77 -15.34 1.05 -11.99
CA ALA A 77 -16.66 1.69 -11.96
C ALA A 77 -16.70 2.77 -10.87
N LYS A 78 -17.15 3.98 -11.26
CA LYS A 78 -17.44 5.11 -10.36
C LYS A 78 -18.93 5.22 -10.02
N SER A 79 -19.78 4.44 -10.68
CA SER A 79 -21.22 4.32 -10.40
C SER A 79 -21.68 2.85 -10.40
N PRO A 80 -22.83 2.53 -9.77
CA PRO A 80 -23.38 1.18 -9.81
C PRO A 80 -23.80 0.73 -11.22
N ASP A 81 -24.16 1.68 -12.09
CA ASP A 81 -24.51 1.42 -13.50
C ASP A 81 -23.27 1.11 -14.36
N GLU A 82 -22.13 1.77 -14.10
CA GLU A 82 -20.85 1.35 -14.69
C GLU A 82 -20.47 -0.06 -14.23
N ALA A 83 -20.68 -0.40 -12.95
CA ALA A 83 -20.38 -1.74 -12.44
C ALA A 83 -21.23 -2.82 -13.13
N TYR A 84 -22.52 -2.54 -13.37
CA TYR A 84 -23.41 -3.37 -14.19
C TYR A 84 -22.84 -3.57 -15.61
N ALA A 85 -22.53 -2.47 -16.29
CA ALA A 85 -22.06 -2.48 -17.67
C ALA A 85 -20.74 -3.25 -17.83
N ILE A 86 -19.80 -3.08 -16.89
CA ILE A 86 -18.52 -3.78 -16.88
C ILE A 86 -18.73 -5.28 -16.61
N ALA A 87 -19.54 -5.65 -15.62
CA ALA A 87 -19.85 -7.05 -15.34
C ALA A 87 -20.46 -7.76 -16.58
N LYS A 88 -21.40 -7.09 -17.26
CA LYS A 88 -21.99 -7.58 -18.51
C LYS A 88 -20.96 -7.69 -19.65
N LYS A 89 -20.04 -6.72 -19.78
CA LYS A 89 -18.96 -6.71 -20.78
C LYS A 89 -17.92 -7.82 -20.56
N LEU A 90 -17.62 -8.17 -19.31
CA LEU A 90 -16.68 -9.24 -18.98
C LEU A 90 -17.19 -10.63 -19.41
N GLY A 91 -18.51 -10.82 -19.51
CA GLY A 91 -19.13 -12.05 -20.03
C GLY A 91 -18.96 -13.30 -19.14
N SER A 92 -18.26 -13.18 -18.02
CA SER A 92 -18.09 -14.24 -17.02
C SER A 92 -19.38 -14.47 -16.24
N LYS A 93 -19.64 -15.72 -15.85
CA LYS A 93 -20.77 -16.08 -14.96
C LYS A 93 -20.62 -15.49 -13.56
N ASP A 94 -19.39 -15.23 -13.13
CA ASP A 94 -19.07 -14.57 -11.89
C ASP A 94 -17.93 -13.55 -12.06
N VAL A 95 -18.03 -12.46 -11.31
CA VAL A 95 -17.05 -11.37 -11.27
C VAL A 95 -16.75 -11.00 -9.82
N VAL A 96 -15.64 -10.30 -9.61
CA VAL A 96 -15.21 -9.82 -8.29
C VAL A 96 -15.29 -8.30 -8.23
N ILE A 97 -16.04 -7.79 -7.27
CA ILE A 97 -16.17 -6.37 -6.93
C ILE A 97 -15.18 -6.06 -5.81
N LYS A 98 -14.20 -5.19 -6.08
CA LYS A 98 -13.13 -4.81 -5.14
C LYS A 98 -13.15 -3.32 -4.84
N ALA A 99 -13.44 -2.95 -3.60
CA ALA A 99 -13.44 -1.57 -3.11
C ALA A 99 -12.08 -0.89 -3.33
N GLN A 100 -12.04 0.24 -4.05
CA GLN A 100 -10.81 0.99 -4.29
C GLN A 100 -10.57 1.99 -3.16
N VAL A 101 -9.89 1.51 -2.13
CA VAL A 101 -9.56 2.26 -0.91
C VAL A 101 -8.07 2.10 -0.59
N LEU A 102 -7.39 3.18 -0.25
CA LEU A 102 -5.98 3.19 0.16
C LEU A 102 -5.80 2.68 1.60
N ALA A 103 -6.13 1.40 1.81
CA ALA A 103 -5.92 0.64 3.04
C ALA A 103 -5.91 -0.86 2.75
N GLY A 104 -5.12 -1.61 3.52
CA GLY A 104 -5.17 -3.07 3.58
C GLY A 104 -6.34 -3.59 4.41
N GLY A 105 -6.48 -4.92 4.49
CA GLY A 105 -7.53 -5.58 5.26
C GLY A 105 -8.94 -5.47 4.68
N ARG A 106 -9.10 -4.98 3.45
CA ARG A 106 -10.41 -4.70 2.79
C ARG A 106 -11.39 -5.88 2.88
N GLY A 107 -10.92 -7.12 2.64
CA GLY A 107 -11.76 -8.33 2.69
C GLY A 107 -12.42 -8.59 4.06
N LYS A 108 -11.74 -8.24 5.17
CA LYS A 108 -12.25 -8.36 6.55
C LYS A 108 -12.92 -7.07 7.07
N GLY A 109 -12.98 -6.00 6.26
CA GLY A 109 -13.56 -4.71 6.66
C GLY A 109 -15.09 -4.68 6.63
N THR A 110 -15.69 -3.59 7.11
CA THR A 110 -17.15 -3.36 7.10
C THR A 110 -17.44 -1.98 6.54
N PHE A 111 -18.49 -1.85 5.73
CA PHE A 111 -18.96 -0.55 5.24
C PHE A 111 -19.98 0.09 6.17
N GLU A 112 -20.06 1.42 6.10
CA GLU A 112 -21.12 2.26 6.68
C GLU A 112 -22.54 1.86 6.25
N SER A 113 -22.69 1.21 5.09
CA SER A 113 -23.95 0.61 4.60
C SER A 113 -24.36 -0.68 5.32
N GLY A 114 -23.51 -1.22 6.21
CA GLY A 114 -23.67 -2.55 6.83
C GLY A 114 -23.05 -3.70 6.03
N LEU A 115 -22.62 -3.46 4.77
CA LEU A 115 -21.98 -4.50 3.95
C LEU A 115 -20.64 -4.95 4.56
N LYS A 116 -20.56 -6.22 4.96
CA LYS A 116 -19.32 -6.85 5.44
C LYS A 116 -18.45 -7.29 4.27
N GLY A 117 -17.22 -6.80 4.17
CA GLY A 117 -16.18 -7.16 3.21
C GLY A 117 -16.11 -6.25 1.98
N GLY A 118 -14.94 -5.64 1.76
CA GLY A 118 -14.59 -4.82 0.60
C GLY A 118 -14.10 -5.59 -0.64
N VAL A 119 -14.21 -6.92 -0.62
CA VAL A 119 -14.00 -7.79 -1.77
C VAL A 119 -15.18 -8.77 -1.81
N LYS A 120 -15.91 -8.80 -2.93
CA LYS A 120 -17.13 -9.60 -3.10
C LYS A 120 -17.12 -10.34 -4.42
N ILE A 121 -17.46 -11.62 -4.39
CA ILE A 121 -17.76 -12.41 -5.58
C ILE A 121 -19.26 -12.28 -5.81
N VAL A 122 -19.66 -12.00 -7.06
CA VAL A 122 -21.07 -11.84 -7.47
C VAL A 122 -21.31 -12.64 -8.76
N PHE A 123 -22.55 -13.10 -8.95
CA PHE A 123 -22.93 -14.08 -9.98
C PHE A 123 -23.86 -13.50 -11.06
N SER A 124 -24.06 -12.18 -11.06
CA SER A 124 -24.83 -11.47 -12.09
C SER A 124 -24.42 -9.98 -12.18
N PRO A 125 -24.62 -9.31 -13.34
CA PRO A 125 -24.51 -7.86 -13.46
C PRO A 125 -25.44 -7.10 -12.50
N GLU A 126 -26.64 -7.63 -12.24
CA GLU A 126 -27.63 -7.09 -11.31
C GLU A 126 -27.08 -7.10 -9.87
N GLU A 127 -26.46 -8.20 -9.44
CA GLU A 127 -25.78 -8.29 -8.14
C GLU A 127 -24.53 -7.40 -8.09
N ALA A 128 -23.76 -7.27 -9.18
CA ALA A 128 -22.65 -6.32 -9.26
C ALA A 128 -23.11 -4.87 -9.01
N LYS A 129 -24.27 -4.46 -9.55
CA LYS A 129 -24.91 -3.17 -9.28
C LYS A 129 -25.37 -3.05 -7.83
N ALA A 130 -26.03 -4.08 -7.29
CA ALA A 130 -26.55 -4.09 -5.91
C ALA A 130 -25.45 -4.08 -4.83
N VAL A 131 -24.31 -4.70 -5.10
CA VAL A 131 -23.14 -4.70 -4.21
C VAL A 131 -22.35 -3.39 -4.33
N SER A 132 -22.13 -2.90 -5.54
CA SER A 132 -21.39 -1.64 -5.75
C SER A 132 -22.13 -0.42 -5.20
N SER A 133 -23.47 -0.37 -5.22
CA SER A 133 -24.24 0.71 -4.57
C SER A 133 -24.10 0.76 -3.05
N GLN A 134 -23.74 -0.36 -2.41
CA GLN A 134 -23.42 -0.43 -0.98
C GLN A 134 -21.96 -0.07 -0.68
N MET A 135 -21.09 -0.01 -1.69
CA MET A 135 -19.67 0.37 -1.56
C MET A 135 -19.41 1.83 -1.95
N ILE A 136 -19.92 2.25 -3.11
CA ILE A 136 -19.63 3.55 -3.73
C ILE A 136 -20.27 4.68 -2.90
N GLY A 137 -19.47 5.70 -2.58
CA GLY A 137 -19.89 6.82 -1.73
C GLY A 137 -20.06 6.46 -0.25
N LYS A 138 -19.59 5.28 0.19
CA LYS A 138 -19.66 4.82 1.59
C LYS A 138 -18.27 4.67 2.19
N LYS A 139 -18.14 4.87 3.51
CA LYS A 139 -16.88 4.59 4.21
C LYS A 139 -16.69 3.09 4.42
N LEU A 140 -15.48 2.60 4.14
CA LEU A 140 -14.99 1.28 4.53
C LEU A 140 -14.12 1.42 5.79
N PHE A 141 -14.41 0.61 6.81
CA PHE A 141 -13.67 0.50 8.06
C PHE A 141 -12.87 -0.81 8.09
N THR A 142 -11.56 -0.74 8.37
CA THR A 142 -10.65 -1.90 8.51
C THR A 142 -9.73 -1.72 9.72
N LYS A 143 -9.02 -2.79 10.13
CA LYS A 143 -7.94 -2.77 11.16
C LYS A 143 -6.92 -1.64 10.91
N GLN A 144 -6.70 -1.24 9.66
CA GLN A 144 -5.74 -0.19 9.28
C GLN A 144 -6.34 1.22 9.15
N THR A 145 -7.67 1.38 8.99
CA THR A 145 -8.31 2.72 8.95
C THR A 145 -8.78 3.19 10.32
N GLY A 146 -9.02 2.25 11.25
CA GLY A 146 -9.73 2.51 12.49
C GLY A 146 -11.13 3.11 12.25
N GLU A 147 -11.66 3.74 13.29
CA GLU A 147 -13.01 4.35 13.35
C GLU A 147 -13.25 5.48 12.34
N LYS A 148 -12.19 6.11 11.82
CA LYS A 148 -12.33 7.16 10.80
C LYS A 148 -12.84 6.62 9.46
N GLY A 149 -12.51 5.36 9.18
CA GLY A 149 -12.76 4.72 7.88
C GLY A 149 -12.03 5.42 6.73
N ARG A 150 -12.31 4.98 5.50
CA ARG A 150 -11.96 5.70 4.27
C ARG A 150 -13.10 5.60 3.27
N ILE A 151 -13.40 6.71 2.60
CA ILE A 151 -14.42 6.77 1.56
C ILE A 151 -14.02 5.88 0.36
N CYS A 152 -14.96 5.09 -0.15
CA CYS A 152 -14.81 4.29 -1.36
C CYS A 152 -15.57 4.98 -2.50
N ASN A 153 -14.89 5.76 -3.33
CA ASN A 153 -15.53 6.50 -4.44
C ASN A 153 -15.66 5.67 -5.73
N GLN A 154 -15.01 4.51 -5.80
CA GLN A 154 -15.03 3.65 -6.99
C GLN A 154 -14.70 2.20 -6.61
N VAL A 155 -15.10 1.25 -7.46
CA VAL A 155 -14.80 -0.18 -7.32
C VAL A 155 -14.08 -0.68 -8.58
N LEU A 156 -13.22 -1.68 -8.42
CA LEU A 156 -12.70 -2.45 -9.55
C LEU A 156 -13.61 -3.67 -9.74
N VAL A 157 -14.16 -3.82 -10.93
CA VAL A 157 -14.93 -5.00 -11.34
C VAL A 157 -14.01 -5.83 -12.23
N CYS A 158 -13.58 -7.00 -11.77
CA CYS A 158 -12.67 -7.88 -12.50
C CYS A 158 -13.23 -9.30 -12.66
N GLU A 159 -12.74 -10.03 -13.67
CA GLU A 159 -13.04 -11.44 -13.86
C GLU A 159 -12.68 -12.26 -12.61
N ARG A 160 -13.49 -13.27 -12.28
CA ARG A 160 -13.10 -14.23 -11.25
C ARG A 160 -12.01 -15.14 -11.79
N ARG A 161 -10.96 -15.34 -10.99
CA ARG A 161 -10.01 -16.44 -11.17
C ARG A 161 -10.24 -17.49 -10.08
N TYR A 162 -9.95 -18.74 -10.40
CA TYR A 162 -10.07 -19.88 -9.49
C TYR A 162 -8.65 -20.39 -9.16
N PRO A 163 -7.94 -19.77 -8.21
CA PRO A 163 -6.59 -20.19 -7.84
C PRO A 163 -6.63 -21.60 -7.23
N ARG A 164 -5.71 -22.47 -7.68
CA ARG A 164 -5.50 -23.79 -7.05
C ARG A 164 -4.65 -23.70 -5.78
N ARG A 165 -3.83 -22.64 -5.68
CA ARG A 165 -2.94 -22.27 -4.58
C ARG A 165 -2.79 -20.75 -4.60
N GLU A 166 -2.58 -20.15 -3.44
CA GLU A 166 -2.29 -18.72 -3.30
C GLU A 166 -0.96 -18.57 -2.55
N TYR A 167 -0.16 -17.58 -2.95
CA TYR A 167 1.15 -17.30 -2.37
C TYR A 167 1.25 -15.82 -1.97
N TYR A 168 2.04 -15.52 -0.96
CA TYR A 168 2.51 -14.15 -0.73
C TYR A 168 3.81 -13.94 -1.50
N PHE A 169 3.93 -12.81 -2.18
CA PHE A 169 5.15 -12.36 -2.84
C PHE A 169 5.27 -10.84 -2.74
N ALA A 170 6.43 -10.34 -2.34
CA ALA A 170 6.76 -8.93 -2.31
C ALA A 170 8.24 -8.71 -2.64
N ILE A 171 8.55 -7.53 -3.17
CA ILE A 171 9.91 -7.03 -3.34
C ILE A 171 10.00 -5.72 -2.56
N THR A 172 10.97 -5.61 -1.65
CA THR A 172 11.18 -4.38 -0.85
C THR A 172 12.66 -4.10 -0.67
N MET A 173 13.01 -2.83 -0.46
CA MET A 173 14.30 -2.47 0.11
C MET A 173 14.28 -2.78 1.60
N GLU A 174 15.16 -3.65 2.09
CA GLU A 174 15.26 -4.00 3.51
C GLU A 174 16.58 -3.50 4.11
N ARG A 175 16.49 -2.80 5.25
CA ARG A 175 17.65 -2.12 5.88
C ARG A 175 18.66 -3.10 6.49
N SER A 176 18.21 -4.28 6.93
CA SER A 176 19.09 -5.37 7.42
C SER A 176 20.07 -5.85 6.34
N PHE A 177 19.61 -5.91 5.09
CA PHE A 177 20.37 -6.36 3.93
C PHE A 177 20.96 -5.21 3.09
N GLN A 178 20.67 -3.95 3.45
CA GLN A 178 21.08 -2.73 2.72
C GLN A 178 20.74 -2.74 1.21
N GLY A 179 19.69 -3.46 0.81
CA GLY A 179 19.40 -3.75 -0.59
C GLY A 179 17.99 -4.28 -0.85
N PRO A 180 17.68 -4.61 -2.11
CA PRO A 180 16.41 -5.25 -2.48
C PRO A 180 16.35 -6.69 -1.96
N VAL A 181 15.18 -7.10 -1.49
CA VAL A 181 14.92 -8.43 -0.94
C VAL A 181 13.59 -8.95 -1.49
N LEU A 182 13.58 -10.19 -1.97
CA LEU A 182 12.35 -10.94 -2.21
C LEU A 182 11.82 -11.48 -0.88
N ILE A 183 10.52 -11.31 -0.64
CA ILE A 183 9.81 -11.86 0.52
C ILE A 183 8.67 -12.73 -0.01
N GLY A 184 8.58 -13.97 0.48
CA GLY A 184 7.67 -14.97 -0.05
C GLY A 184 7.08 -15.84 1.05
N SER A 185 5.86 -16.33 0.85
CA SER A 185 5.26 -17.35 1.70
C SER A 185 4.31 -18.25 0.92
N SER A 186 4.25 -19.52 1.30
CA SER A 186 3.20 -20.47 0.89
C SER A 186 1.82 -20.13 1.48
N GLN A 187 1.77 -19.26 2.50
CA GLN A 187 0.53 -18.77 3.10
C GLN A 187 0.05 -17.50 2.38
N GLY A 188 -0.44 -17.65 1.14
CA GLY A 188 -1.12 -16.57 0.42
C GLY A 188 -2.55 -16.30 0.90
N GLY A 189 -3.18 -15.27 0.35
CA GLY A 189 -4.60 -14.93 0.60
C GLY A 189 -4.89 -14.30 1.98
N VAL A 190 -4.01 -14.50 2.96
CA VAL A 190 -4.12 -13.98 4.33
C VAL A 190 -3.33 -12.68 4.53
N ASN A 191 -3.41 -12.12 5.74
CA ASN A 191 -2.62 -10.95 6.12
C ASN A 191 -1.20 -11.41 6.52
N ILE A 192 -0.17 -10.85 5.88
CA ILE A 192 1.22 -11.26 6.11
C ILE A 192 1.77 -10.80 7.46
N GLU A 193 1.21 -9.73 8.05
CA GLU A 193 1.58 -9.28 9.40
C GLU A 193 1.09 -10.26 10.48
N ASP A 194 -0.09 -10.87 10.29
CA ASP A 194 -0.60 -11.95 11.14
C ASP A 194 0.29 -13.21 10.98
N VAL A 195 0.66 -13.62 9.75
CA VAL A 195 1.59 -14.75 9.49
C VAL A 195 2.96 -14.52 10.13
N ALA A 196 3.52 -13.32 10.02
CA ALA A 196 4.81 -12.96 10.60
C ALA A 196 4.85 -13.03 12.14
N ALA A 197 3.69 -12.97 12.80
CA ALA A 197 3.56 -13.10 14.24
C ALA A 197 3.28 -14.56 14.67
N GLU A 198 2.50 -15.32 13.89
CA GLU A 198 2.03 -16.66 14.25
C GLU A 198 2.95 -17.79 13.74
N THR A 199 3.46 -17.68 12.50
CA THR A 199 4.31 -18.69 11.82
C THR A 199 5.42 -18.01 11.00
N PRO A 200 6.37 -17.30 11.66
CA PRO A 200 7.43 -16.55 10.99
C PRO A 200 8.32 -17.40 10.07
N GLU A 201 8.47 -18.69 10.37
CA GLU A 201 9.20 -19.67 9.54
C GLU A 201 8.54 -19.93 8.17
N ALA A 202 7.27 -19.59 8.00
CA ALA A 202 6.60 -19.63 6.71
C ALA A 202 6.98 -18.46 5.78
N ILE A 203 7.77 -17.48 6.26
CA ILE A 203 8.24 -16.33 5.48
C ILE A 203 9.70 -16.53 5.07
N VAL A 204 9.90 -16.74 3.77
CA VAL A 204 11.24 -16.86 3.17
C VAL A 204 11.70 -15.50 2.67
N LYS A 205 12.98 -15.18 2.89
CA LYS A 205 13.64 -13.97 2.38
C LYS A 205 14.85 -14.34 1.53
N GLU A 206 15.00 -13.69 0.39
CA GLU A 206 16.11 -13.91 -0.55
C GLU A 206 16.65 -12.54 -1.00
N PRO A 207 17.81 -12.10 -0.48
CA PRO A 207 18.44 -10.83 -0.83
C PRO A 207 18.96 -10.81 -2.27
N ILE A 208 18.75 -9.70 -2.96
CA ILE A 208 19.22 -9.48 -4.33
C ILE A 208 20.38 -8.51 -4.32
N ASP A 209 21.46 -8.83 -5.04
CA ASP A 209 22.52 -7.87 -5.32
C ASP A 209 22.01 -6.76 -6.24
N ILE A 210 22.19 -5.51 -5.84
CA ILE A 210 21.64 -4.35 -6.56
C ILE A 210 22.37 -4.02 -7.87
N VAL A 211 23.62 -4.49 -8.04
CA VAL A 211 24.46 -4.24 -9.21
C VAL A 211 24.28 -5.34 -10.26
N GLU A 212 24.32 -6.60 -9.84
CA GLU A 212 24.12 -7.74 -10.74
C GLU A 212 22.64 -7.93 -11.11
N GLY A 213 21.75 -7.56 -10.18
CA GLY A 213 20.33 -7.88 -10.21
C GLY A 213 20.05 -9.35 -9.85
N ILE A 214 18.78 -9.72 -9.88
CA ILE A 214 18.37 -11.09 -9.58
C ILE A 214 18.85 -12.09 -10.64
N LYS A 215 19.37 -13.24 -10.17
CA LYS A 215 19.82 -14.35 -11.00
C LYS A 215 18.66 -15.32 -11.28
N LYS A 216 18.67 -15.99 -12.43
CA LYS A 216 17.58 -16.90 -12.81
C LYS A 216 17.48 -18.08 -11.83
N GLU A 217 18.63 -18.59 -11.40
CA GLU A 217 18.82 -19.70 -10.47
C GLU A 217 18.28 -19.34 -9.08
N GLN A 218 18.43 -18.06 -8.70
CA GLN A 218 17.89 -17.50 -7.46
C GLN A 218 16.35 -17.44 -7.50
N ALA A 219 15.77 -16.93 -8.60
CA ALA A 219 14.32 -16.91 -8.79
C ALA A 219 13.71 -18.33 -8.81
N VAL A 220 14.36 -19.27 -9.52
CA VAL A 220 13.96 -20.70 -9.57
C VAL A 220 13.95 -21.34 -8.19
N ARG A 221 15.03 -21.14 -7.40
CA ARG A 221 15.13 -21.67 -6.03
C ARG A 221 14.06 -21.10 -5.11
N PHE A 222 13.78 -19.79 -5.22
CA PHE A 222 12.86 -19.09 -4.33
C PHE A 222 11.38 -19.41 -4.59
N LEU A 223 10.98 -19.51 -5.86
CA LEU A 223 9.57 -19.67 -6.26
C LEU A 223 9.15 -21.13 -6.46
N GLY A 224 10.12 -22.03 -6.63
CA GLY A 224 9.90 -23.37 -7.14
C GLY A 224 9.66 -23.39 -8.66
N TRP A 225 9.66 -24.60 -9.22
CA TRP A 225 9.66 -24.82 -10.67
C TRP A 225 8.35 -24.38 -11.35
N ASP A 226 7.23 -24.34 -10.62
CA ASP A 226 5.88 -24.08 -11.15
C ASP A 226 5.54 -22.58 -11.36
N GLN A 227 6.37 -21.64 -10.86
CA GLN A 227 5.96 -20.22 -10.70
C GLN A 227 6.85 -19.19 -11.42
N ILE A 228 7.88 -19.65 -12.13
CA ILE A 228 8.94 -18.78 -12.68
C ILE A 228 8.41 -17.78 -13.71
N GLU A 229 7.44 -18.14 -14.56
CA GLU A 229 6.99 -17.27 -15.66
C GLU A 229 6.39 -15.93 -15.18
N ALA A 230 5.62 -15.95 -14.10
CA ALA A 230 4.97 -14.76 -13.54
C ALA A 230 5.98 -13.73 -13.01
N VAL A 231 7.09 -14.21 -12.44
CA VAL A 231 8.14 -13.35 -11.87
C VAL A 231 9.21 -13.01 -12.91
N ALA A 232 9.52 -13.91 -13.85
CA ALA A 232 10.41 -13.62 -14.98
C ALA A 232 9.92 -12.41 -15.80
N ALA A 233 8.60 -12.25 -15.98
CA ALA A 233 8.02 -11.08 -16.62
C ALA A 233 8.37 -9.75 -15.89
N ILE A 234 8.14 -9.69 -14.56
CA ILE A 234 8.48 -8.54 -13.71
C ILE A 234 9.96 -8.15 -13.88
N LEU A 235 10.84 -9.15 -13.93
CA LEU A 235 12.29 -8.96 -13.86
C LEU A 235 12.93 -8.63 -15.21
N HIS A 236 12.44 -9.23 -16.31
CA HIS A 236 12.96 -8.97 -17.66
C HIS A 236 12.55 -7.61 -18.24
N HIS A 237 11.55 -6.93 -17.67
CA HIS A 237 11.23 -5.55 -18.05
C HIS A 237 12.24 -4.55 -17.45
N SER A 238 12.59 -4.73 -16.16
CA SER A 238 13.55 -3.85 -15.46
C SER A 238 14.91 -3.75 -16.18
N ARG A 239 15.43 -4.85 -16.71
CA ARG A 239 16.69 -4.87 -17.49
C ARG A 239 16.61 -4.21 -18.87
N ARG A 240 15.43 -4.04 -19.47
CA ARG A 240 15.30 -3.44 -20.82
C ARG A 240 15.31 -1.92 -20.81
N ASN A 241 14.73 -1.27 -19.80
CA ASN A 241 14.69 0.19 -19.73
C ASN A 241 15.97 0.80 -19.13
N ALA A 242 16.70 0.04 -18.30
CA ALA A 242 18.00 0.46 -17.75
C ALA A 242 19.11 0.68 -18.81
N GLY A 243 18.90 0.20 -20.06
CA GLY A 243 19.85 0.34 -21.16
C GLY A 243 19.60 1.51 -22.12
N SER A 244 18.46 2.22 -22.00
CA SER A 244 18.02 3.21 -23.01
C SER A 244 18.10 4.69 -22.59
N GLU A 245 18.38 5.00 -21.31
CA GLU A 245 18.41 6.38 -20.79
C GLU A 245 19.81 6.89 -20.36
N LEU A 246 20.89 6.22 -20.80
CA LEU A 246 22.26 6.75 -20.69
C LEU A 246 22.80 7.18 -22.05
N ARG A 247 22.19 8.23 -22.60
CA ARG A 247 22.77 9.12 -23.62
C ARG A 247 22.40 10.58 -23.31
N LEU A 248 23.25 11.20 -22.50
CA LEU A 248 23.53 12.64 -22.54
C LEU A 248 24.84 12.82 -23.32
#